data_AF-A0A848H6P6-F1
#
_entry.id   AF-A0A848H6P6-F1
#
_cell.length_a   1.000
_cell.length_b   1.000
_cell.length_c   1.000
_cell.angle_alpha   90.00
_cell.angle_beta   90.00
_cell.angle_gamma   90.00
#
_symmetry.space_group_name_H-M   'P 1'
#
loop_
_entity.id
_entity.type
_entity.pdbx_description
1 polymer ?
#
loop_
_entity_poly.entity_id
_entity_poly.type
_entity_poly.pdbx_seq_one_letter_code
_entity_poly.pdbx_strand_id
1 'polypeptide(L)'
;MSGASSTRRGVLCQCTGVTYAEVEQARAANPRISVERLCATLGCGTECGSCLPQVQEMLGQQAWYAATAQATALTTARDLAGLERLIFGVQLTLAGDSTYPRVLPGQHIVLRARTGAGTVDRTYTVVAQDQAAGTLALAIRRTPGGKLTPWLLDGGGTTREVEISAPGGRALGSGGRRPDVFFAGGVGITPAAAIARTLGSKATLHVHYSVGNAEDAAFLPEFDARRGEHPGFSYTLRETSLEGPLDDSTIAAIVRAQPGAKFFVCGPEGYVETVRRGLARAGVEPARIHVELFAMAARKRKVKSSRSAAWYAGALLAALPLLLLQTPLEAQRPHGHPNVGHEQLKCVACHADTGASTRQVLQAKVKYALGLRQTGAVLGTQPVTSATCVQCHANPDDRHPPQRFLEPRFAQARQETGAQLCVSCHREHQATCVSLPAANYCVSCHQDTQVKDDRIAPTHATLIADKRWETCLQCHDYHGNHRWIAPKRLVDAPSVELLEKYLKGGPSPYGSTIVKAKQE
;
A
#
# COMPACT_ATOMS: atom_id res chain seq x y z
N MET A 1 -23.85 39.48 -26.89
CA MET A 1 -23.24 40.09 -25.68
C MET A 1 -22.06 39.23 -25.27
N SER A 2 -20.89 39.85 -25.17
CA SER A 2 -19.57 39.26 -24.97
C SER A 2 -19.45 38.45 -23.68
N GLY A 3 -19.42 37.12 -23.80
CA GLY A 3 -19.13 36.20 -22.70
C GLY A 3 -17.64 36.21 -22.39
N ALA A 4 -17.28 36.67 -21.19
CA ALA A 4 -15.91 36.77 -20.70
C ALA A 4 -15.12 35.46 -20.92
N SER A 5 -14.01 35.57 -21.66
CA SER A 5 -12.98 34.55 -21.76
C SER A 5 -12.37 34.32 -20.37
N SER A 6 -12.93 33.36 -19.63
CA SER A 6 -12.19 32.77 -18.52
C SER A 6 -10.96 32.09 -19.13
N THR A 7 -9.79 32.70 -18.94
CA THR A 7 -8.53 32.15 -19.44
C THR A 7 -8.30 30.81 -18.75
N ARG A 8 -8.65 29.71 -19.42
CA ARG A 8 -8.34 28.36 -18.94
C ARG A 8 -6.84 28.28 -18.77
N ARG A 9 -6.37 27.92 -17.57
CA ARG A 9 -4.95 27.78 -17.25
C ARG A 9 -4.59 26.29 -17.15
N GLY A 10 -3.35 25.95 -17.47
CA GLY A 10 -2.81 24.59 -17.33
C GLY A 10 -2.59 23.87 -18.67
N VAL A 11 -2.51 22.54 -18.60
CA VAL A 11 -2.23 21.67 -19.74
C VAL A 11 -3.50 21.48 -20.56
N LEU A 12 -3.40 21.77 -21.87
CA LEU A 12 -4.45 21.54 -22.86
C LEU A 12 -4.30 20.15 -23.49
N CYS A 13 -3.08 19.75 -23.87
CA CYS A 13 -2.79 18.43 -24.44
C CYS A 13 -2.01 17.58 -23.44
N GLN A 14 -2.60 16.50 -22.94
CA GLN A 14 -1.92 15.61 -21.99
C GLN A 14 -0.80 14.76 -22.63
N CYS A 15 -0.90 14.49 -23.94
CA CYS A 15 0.07 13.65 -24.66
C CYS A 15 1.43 14.35 -24.80
N THR A 16 1.41 15.60 -25.28
CA THR A 16 2.63 16.38 -25.55
C THR A 16 2.87 17.48 -24.52
N GLY A 17 1.90 17.71 -23.64
CA GLY A 17 2.01 18.65 -22.53
C GLY A 17 1.71 20.09 -22.90
N VAL A 18 1.35 20.39 -24.15
CA VAL A 18 0.99 21.73 -24.63
C VAL A 18 -0.06 22.38 -23.73
N THR A 19 0.15 23.63 -23.37
CA THR A 19 -0.71 24.41 -22.46
C THR A 19 -1.62 25.37 -23.21
N TYR A 20 -2.67 25.81 -22.53
CA TYR A 20 -3.53 26.89 -23.02
C TYR A 20 -2.73 28.18 -23.31
N ALA A 21 -1.71 28.50 -22.51
CA ALA A 21 -0.89 29.68 -22.72
C ALA A 21 -0.07 29.62 -24.02
N GLU A 22 0.49 28.44 -24.35
CA GLU A 22 1.23 28.22 -25.60
C GLU A 22 0.31 28.41 -26.82
N VAL A 23 -0.93 27.92 -26.74
CA VAL A 23 -1.94 28.10 -27.81
C VAL A 23 -2.35 29.57 -27.95
N GLU A 24 -2.62 30.28 -26.85
CA GLU A 24 -2.95 31.71 -26.87
C GLU A 24 -1.80 32.55 -27.44
N GLN A 25 -0.55 32.24 -27.06
CA GLN A 25 0.63 32.94 -27.59
C GLN A 25 0.77 32.71 -29.11
N ALA A 26 0.57 31.49 -29.59
CA ALA A 26 0.59 31.18 -31.02
C ALA A 26 -0.52 31.91 -31.79
N ARG A 27 -1.73 31.97 -31.20
CA ARG A 27 -2.88 32.71 -31.76
C ARG A 27 -2.63 34.22 -31.79
N ALA A 28 -2.04 34.79 -30.74
CA ALA A 28 -1.70 36.21 -30.69
C ALA A 28 -0.63 36.57 -31.74
N ALA A 29 0.35 35.69 -31.96
CA ALA A 29 1.40 35.89 -32.97
C ALA A 29 0.87 35.77 -34.41
N ASN A 30 -0.14 34.92 -34.65
CA ASN A 30 -0.80 34.80 -35.94
C ASN A 30 -2.32 34.59 -35.75
N PRO A 31 -3.13 35.67 -35.76
CA PRO A 31 -4.58 35.58 -35.55
C PRO A 31 -5.34 34.75 -36.58
N ARG A 32 -4.73 34.46 -37.74
CA ARG A 32 -5.33 33.65 -38.82
C ARG A 32 -4.75 32.23 -38.91
N ILE A 33 -4.00 31.79 -37.90
CA ILE A 33 -3.43 30.43 -37.88
C ILE A 33 -4.56 29.38 -37.91
N SER A 34 -4.45 28.40 -38.80
CA SER A 34 -5.39 27.28 -38.83
C SER A 34 -5.12 26.30 -37.69
N VAL A 35 -6.12 25.48 -37.32
CA VAL A 35 -5.96 24.42 -36.32
C VAL A 35 -4.82 23.47 -36.70
N GLU A 36 -4.77 23.05 -37.98
CA GLU A 36 -3.76 22.13 -38.48
C GLU A 36 -2.36 22.71 -38.35
N ARG A 37 -2.18 23.98 -38.75
CA ARG A 37 -0.88 24.64 -38.67
C ARG A 37 -0.45 24.87 -37.23
N LEU A 38 -1.37 25.23 -36.35
CA LEU A 38 -1.10 25.41 -34.92
C LEU A 38 -0.70 24.08 -34.28
N CYS A 39 -1.46 23.01 -34.54
CA CYS A 39 -1.19 21.67 -34.04
C CYS A 39 0.14 21.13 -34.55
N ALA A 40 0.47 21.33 -35.83
CA ALA A 40 1.76 20.97 -36.40
C ALA A 40 2.93 21.74 -35.76
N THR A 41 2.71 22.99 -35.36
CA THR A 41 3.75 23.83 -34.73
C THR A 41 3.97 23.45 -33.27
N LEU A 42 2.89 23.22 -32.51
CA LEU A 42 2.96 22.94 -31.07
C LEU A 42 3.07 21.43 -30.76
N GLY A 43 2.80 20.57 -31.73
CA GLY A 43 2.74 19.12 -31.55
C GLY A 43 1.53 18.67 -30.71
N CYS A 44 0.44 19.45 -30.65
CA CYS A 44 -0.80 18.97 -30.02
C CYS A 44 -1.72 18.32 -31.06
N GLY A 45 -2.68 17.50 -30.61
CA GLY A 45 -3.69 16.90 -31.48
C GLY A 45 -3.22 15.75 -32.37
N THR A 46 -1.92 15.42 -32.40
CA THR A 46 -1.35 14.36 -33.27
C THR A 46 -1.50 12.95 -32.70
N GLU A 47 -1.49 12.81 -31.37
CA GLU A 47 -1.49 11.50 -30.71
C GLU A 47 -2.90 10.93 -30.55
N CYS A 48 -3.71 11.53 -29.66
CA CYS A 48 -5.09 11.10 -29.42
C CYS A 48 -6.13 12.04 -30.03
N GLY A 49 -5.80 13.29 -30.34
CA GLY A 49 -6.77 14.27 -30.85
C GLY A 49 -7.76 14.83 -29.81
N SER A 50 -7.74 14.36 -28.57
CA SER A 50 -8.72 14.75 -27.52
C SER A 50 -8.67 16.23 -27.11
N CYS A 51 -7.61 16.96 -27.46
CA CYS A 51 -7.48 18.39 -27.19
C CYS A 51 -7.95 19.29 -28.35
N LEU A 52 -8.23 18.71 -29.53
CA LEU A 52 -8.61 19.46 -30.73
C LEU A 52 -9.88 20.31 -30.55
N PRO A 53 -10.94 19.83 -29.88
CA PRO A 53 -12.14 20.66 -29.68
C PRO A 53 -11.86 21.94 -28.91
N GLN A 54 -10.95 21.88 -27.92
CA GLN A 54 -10.54 23.08 -27.17
C GLN A 54 -9.70 24.02 -28.04
N VAL A 55 -8.82 23.50 -28.90
CA VAL A 55 -8.07 24.33 -29.85
C VAL A 55 -9.00 25.02 -30.85
N GLN A 56 -9.97 24.29 -31.40
CA GLN A 56 -11.00 24.83 -32.30
C GLN A 56 -11.80 25.94 -31.62
N GLU A 57 -12.27 25.72 -30.40
CA GLU A 57 -12.98 26.71 -29.59
C GLU A 57 -12.13 27.98 -29.36
N MET A 58 -10.84 27.83 -29.03
CA MET A 58 -9.92 28.96 -28.83
C MET A 58 -9.67 29.77 -30.12
N LEU A 59 -9.76 29.12 -31.27
CA LEU A 59 -9.66 29.75 -32.59
C LEU A 59 -11.04 30.23 -33.12
N GLY A 60 -12.10 30.13 -32.32
CA GLY A 60 -13.44 30.59 -32.70
C GLY A 60 -14.14 29.71 -33.75
N GLN A 61 -13.67 28.48 -33.94
CA GLN A 61 -14.30 27.51 -34.82
C GLN A 61 -15.40 26.72 -34.09
N GLN A 62 -16.33 26.14 -34.85
CA GLN A 62 -17.33 25.22 -34.30
C GLN A 62 -16.63 23.97 -33.76
N ALA A 63 -16.71 23.78 -32.45
CA ALA A 63 -16.08 22.66 -31.75
C ALA A 63 -17.08 21.74 -31.05
N TRP A 64 -18.31 22.22 -30.81
CA TRP A 64 -19.28 21.62 -29.92
C TRP A 64 -20.64 21.47 -30.59
N TYR A 65 -21.26 20.33 -30.37
CA TYR A 65 -22.63 19.99 -30.75
C TYR A 65 -23.42 19.80 -29.46
N ALA A 66 -24.53 20.51 -29.33
CA ALA A 66 -25.42 20.34 -28.18
C ALA A 66 -26.08 18.95 -28.22
N ALA A 67 -26.14 18.29 -27.08
CA ALA A 67 -26.77 16.99 -26.94
C ALA A 67 -27.35 16.80 -25.54
N THR A 68 -28.26 15.85 -25.42
CA THR A 68 -28.71 15.34 -24.13
C THR A 68 -28.10 13.97 -23.88
N ALA A 69 -27.81 13.66 -22.62
CA ALA A 69 -27.23 12.39 -22.21
C ALA A 69 -28.15 11.69 -21.21
N GLN A 70 -28.44 10.41 -21.48
CA GLN A 70 -29.21 9.56 -20.59
C GLN A 70 -28.41 8.28 -20.29
N ALA A 71 -28.23 7.98 -19.01
CA ALA A 71 -27.45 6.83 -18.56
C ALA A 71 -28.34 5.66 -18.14
N THR A 72 -27.93 4.44 -18.46
CA THR A 72 -28.58 3.19 -18.05
C THR A 72 -27.51 2.16 -17.70
N ALA A 73 -27.66 1.43 -16.61
CA ALA A 73 -26.68 0.41 -16.22
C ALA A 73 -26.65 -0.73 -17.26
N LEU A 74 -25.47 -1.06 -17.78
CA LEU A 74 -25.29 -2.22 -18.67
C LEU A 74 -24.92 -3.48 -17.89
N THR A 75 -24.20 -3.31 -16.79
CA THR A 75 -23.78 -4.40 -15.90
C THR A 75 -24.62 -4.37 -14.63
N THR A 76 -24.78 -5.54 -14.00
CA THR A 76 -25.57 -5.68 -12.75
C THR A 76 -24.69 -5.73 -11.49
N ALA A 77 -23.36 -5.63 -11.64
CA ALA A 77 -22.42 -5.76 -10.54
C ALA A 77 -22.72 -4.78 -9.38
N ARG A 78 -23.18 -5.31 -8.25
CA ARG A 78 -23.29 -4.57 -7.00
C ARG A 78 -22.14 -5.02 -6.12
N ASP A 79 -21.07 -4.23 -6.04
CA ASP A 79 -20.24 -4.36 -4.84
C ASP A 79 -21.08 -3.90 -3.63
N LEU A 80 -20.74 -4.42 -2.45
CA LEU A 80 -21.38 -4.06 -1.19
C LEU A 80 -21.12 -2.58 -0.77
N ALA A 81 -20.45 -1.77 -1.61
CA ALA A 81 -19.98 -0.42 -1.28
C ALA A 81 -20.43 0.70 -2.24
N GLY A 82 -21.13 0.42 -3.34
CA GLY A 82 -21.75 1.41 -4.22
C GLY A 82 -21.08 1.61 -5.57
N LEU A 83 -21.64 0.97 -6.61
CA LEU A 83 -21.50 1.32 -8.03
C LEU A 83 -20.06 1.39 -8.61
N GLU A 84 -18.99 1.04 -7.89
CA GLU A 84 -17.60 1.38 -8.28
C GLU A 84 -17.08 0.62 -9.51
N ARG A 85 -17.72 -0.50 -9.84
CA ARG A 85 -17.36 -1.37 -10.97
C ARG A 85 -18.37 -1.32 -12.12
N LEU A 86 -19.48 -0.60 -11.94
CA LEU A 86 -20.54 -0.56 -12.93
C LEU A 86 -20.12 0.16 -14.21
N ILE A 87 -20.45 -0.48 -15.32
CA ILE A 87 -20.43 0.12 -16.65
C ILE A 87 -21.86 0.54 -16.99
N PHE A 88 -22.01 1.80 -17.35
CA PHE A 88 -23.26 2.38 -17.81
C PHE A 88 -23.21 2.62 -19.30
N GLY A 89 -24.27 2.26 -20.00
CA GLY A 89 -24.57 2.73 -21.34
C GLY A 89 -25.03 4.18 -21.24
N VAL A 90 -24.48 5.06 -22.05
CA VAL A 90 -24.93 6.45 -22.13
C VAL A 90 -25.37 6.71 -23.56
N GLN A 91 -26.66 6.95 -23.72
CA GLN A 91 -27.24 7.39 -24.98
C GLN A 91 -27.18 8.91 -25.05
N LEU A 92 -26.61 9.40 -26.13
CA LEU A 92 -26.55 10.81 -26.48
C LEU A 92 -27.57 11.07 -27.59
N THR A 93 -28.38 12.10 -27.43
CA THR A 93 -29.32 12.57 -28.46
C THR A 93 -28.93 13.98 -28.85
N LEU A 94 -28.56 14.18 -30.12
CA LEU A 94 -28.15 15.48 -30.65
C LEU A 94 -29.33 16.46 -30.65
N ALA A 95 -29.04 17.73 -30.35
CA ALA A 95 -30.03 18.79 -30.40
C ALA A 95 -30.06 19.46 -31.78
N GLY A 96 -31.27 19.66 -32.33
CA GLY A 96 -31.53 20.37 -33.59
C GLY A 96 -31.17 19.59 -34.86
N ASP A 97 -31.38 20.24 -36.02
CA ASP A 97 -31.21 19.63 -37.36
C ASP A 97 -29.76 19.64 -37.88
N SER A 98 -28.79 19.90 -37.00
CA SER A 98 -27.38 20.01 -37.41
C SER A 98 -26.83 18.64 -37.83
N THR A 99 -26.25 18.56 -39.02
CA THR A 99 -25.62 17.34 -39.55
C THR A 99 -24.38 16.99 -38.74
N TYR A 100 -24.44 15.89 -37.99
CA TYR A 100 -23.31 15.39 -37.22
C TYR A 100 -22.47 14.40 -38.04
N PRO A 101 -21.13 14.50 -38.02
CA PRO A 101 -20.27 13.63 -38.82
C PRO A 101 -20.43 12.15 -38.50
N ARG A 102 -20.20 11.29 -39.50
CA ARG A 102 -20.19 9.84 -39.31
C ARG A 102 -19.01 9.43 -38.42
N VAL A 103 -19.28 8.62 -37.41
CA VAL A 103 -18.29 8.04 -36.53
C VAL A 103 -17.79 6.72 -37.11
N LEU A 104 -16.47 6.55 -37.20
CA LEU A 104 -15.87 5.28 -37.57
C LEU A 104 -15.54 4.44 -36.32
N PRO A 105 -15.51 3.10 -36.43
CA PRO A 105 -15.19 2.23 -35.29
C PRO A 105 -13.86 2.61 -34.65
N GLY A 106 -13.83 2.67 -33.31
CA GLY A 106 -12.64 3.08 -32.56
C GLY A 106 -12.41 4.59 -32.45
N GLN A 107 -13.21 5.42 -33.14
CA GLN A 107 -13.19 6.86 -32.89
C GLN A 107 -13.91 7.21 -31.57
N HIS A 108 -13.53 8.36 -31.04
CA HIS A 108 -14.05 8.87 -29.78
C HIS A 108 -14.58 10.30 -29.94
N ILE A 109 -15.36 10.73 -28.95
CA ILE A 109 -15.80 12.11 -28.81
C ILE A 109 -15.28 12.67 -27.50
N VAL A 110 -15.15 13.99 -27.43
CA VAL A 110 -14.98 14.71 -26.17
C VAL A 110 -16.36 15.14 -25.70
N LEU A 111 -16.80 14.61 -24.56
CA LEU A 111 -17.99 15.03 -23.86
C LEU A 111 -17.63 16.13 -22.86
N ARG A 112 -18.30 17.26 -22.99
CA ARG A 112 -18.24 18.40 -22.09
C ARG A 112 -19.54 18.51 -21.30
N ALA A 113 -19.41 18.64 -19.99
CA ALA A 113 -20.54 18.90 -19.11
C ALA A 113 -20.25 20.05 -18.15
N ARG A 114 -21.28 20.81 -17.83
CA ARG A 114 -21.26 21.80 -16.74
C ARG A 114 -21.77 21.14 -15.47
N THR A 115 -20.85 20.90 -14.54
CA THR A 115 -21.15 20.25 -13.26
C THR A 115 -21.03 21.26 -12.12
N GLY A 116 -21.43 20.88 -10.90
CA GLY A 116 -21.18 21.70 -9.70
C GLY A 116 -19.68 21.98 -9.45
N ALA A 117 -18.78 21.16 -10.02
CA ALA A 117 -17.33 21.35 -9.96
C ALA A 117 -16.75 22.18 -11.12
N GLY A 118 -17.61 22.80 -11.93
CA GLY A 118 -17.27 23.55 -13.15
C GLY A 118 -17.42 22.73 -14.44
N THR A 119 -16.90 23.28 -15.53
CA THR A 119 -16.88 22.62 -16.85
C THR A 119 -15.85 21.50 -16.86
N VAL A 120 -16.28 20.30 -17.24
CA VAL A 120 -15.46 19.08 -17.26
C VAL A 120 -15.54 18.44 -18.64
N ASP A 121 -14.38 18.23 -19.25
CA ASP A 121 -14.25 17.58 -20.55
C ASP A 121 -13.67 16.17 -20.34
N ARG A 122 -14.26 15.12 -20.94
CA ARG A 122 -13.75 13.75 -20.95
C ARG A 122 -13.95 13.09 -22.29
N THR A 123 -13.03 12.21 -22.63
CA THR A 123 -13.03 11.50 -23.92
C THR A 123 -13.61 10.10 -23.76
N TYR A 124 -14.52 9.72 -24.65
CA TYR A 124 -15.15 8.41 -24.66
C TYR A 124 -15.25 7.86 -26.07
N THR A 125 -14.90 6.60 -26.24
CA THR A 125 -15.08 5.88 -27.50
C THR A 125 -16.55 5.66 -27.76
N VAL A 126 -16.94 5.90 -29.01
CA VAL A 126 -18.33 5.73 -29.45
C VAL A 126 -18.52 4.26 -29.79
N VAL A 127 -19.53 3.65 -29.16
CA VAL A 127 -19.89 2.24 -29.36
C VAL A 127 -20.79 2.09 -30.59
N ALA A 128 -21.72 3.02 -30.79
CA ALA A 128 -22.52 3.10 -32.02
C ALA A 128 -23.06 4.50 -32.26
N GLN A 129 -23.53 4.70 -33.49
CA GLN A 129 -24.20 5.90 -33.95
C GLN A 129 -25.39 5.49 -34.81
N ASP A 130 -26.54 6.10 -34.56
CA ASP A 130 -27.67 6.10 -35.47
C ASP A 130 -27.80 7.51 -36.07
N GLN A 131 -27.44 7.65 -37.35
CA GLN A 131 -27.50 8.95 -38.03
C GLN A 131 -28.93 9.41 -38.28
N ALA A 132 -29.88 8.50 -38.49
CA ALA A 132 -31.27 8.84 -38.76
C ALA A 132 -31.97 9.31 -37.48
N ALA A 133 -31.71 8.64 -36.36
CA ALA A 133 -32.22 9.05 -35.06
C ALA A 133 -31.41 10.19 -34.41
N GLY A 134 -30.25 10.57 -34.96
CA GLY A 134 -29.38 11.59 -34.38
C GLY A 134 -28.81 11.17 -33.01
N THR A 135 -28.52 9.88 -32.81
CA THR A 135 -28.06 9.36 -31.51
C THR A 135 -26.68 8.72 -31.56
N LEU A 136 -25.97 8.78 -30.44
CA LEU A 136 -24.71 8.08 -30.21
C LEU A 136 -24.80 7.26 -28.91
N ALA A 137 -24.14 6.11 -28.86
CA ALA A 137 -24.05 5.28 -27.67
C ALA A 137 -22.62 5.21 -27.16
N LEU A 138 -22.43 5.42 -25.86
CA LEU A 138 -21.17 5.25 -25.15
C LEU A 138 -21.30 4.16 -24.08
N ALA A 139 -20.18 3.60 -23.63
CA ALA A 139 -20.12 2.82 -22.40
C ALA A 139 -19.08 3.41 -21.45
N ILE A 140 -19.51 3.77 -20.25
CA ILE A 140 -18.71 4.55 -19.29
C ILE A 140 -18.67 3.80 -17.97
N ARG A 141 -17.47 3.53 -17.47
CA ARG A 141 -17.28 3.03 -16.11
C ARG A 141 -17.42 4.17 -15.11
N ARG A 142 -18.20 3.96 -14.05
CA ARG A 142 -18.25 4.89 -12.93
C ARG A 142 -16.88 4.97 -12.24
N THR A 143 -16.34 6.18 -12.12
CA THR A 143 -15.13 6.46 -11.35
C THR A 143 -15.51 7.18 -10.04
N PRO A 144 -15.37 6.55 -8.87
CA PRO A 144 -15.62 7.19 -7.58
C PRO A 144 -14.76 8.46 -7.40
N GLY A 145 -15.34 9.51 -6.83
CA GLY A 145 -14.67 10.81 -6.67
C GLY A 145 -14.39 11.57 -7.98
N GLY A 146 -14.80 11.04 -9.14
CA GLY A 146 -14.72 11.72 -10.42
C GLY A 146 -15.64 12.94 -10.50
N LYS A 147 -15.28 13.94 -11.32
CA LYS A 147 -16.12 15.14 -11.51
C LYS A 147 -17.27 14.94 -12.50
N LEU A 148 -17.13 14.00 -13.43
CA LEU A 148 -18.10 13.79 -14.50
C LEU A 148 -18.93 12.52 -14.29
N THR A 149 -18.29 11.37 -14.08
CA THR A 149 -19.01 10.09 -14.06
C THR A 149 -20.03 9.98 -12.93
N PRO A 150 -19.79 10.42 -11.68
CA PRO A 150 -20.85 10.40 -10.67
C PRO A 150 -22.02 11.32 -11.03
N TRP A 151 -21.73 12.54 -11.50
CA TRP A 151 -22.76 13.50 -11.92
C TRP A 151 -23.64 12.97 -13.07
N LEU A 152 -23.03 12.28 -14.03
CA LEU A 152 -23.72 11.75 -15.20
C LEU A 152 -24.48 10.44 -14.90
N LEU A 153 -23.89 9.55 -14.10
CA LEU A 153 -24.35 8.16 -13.97
C LEU A 153 -25.19 7.91 -12.72
N ASP A 154 -24.97 8.66 -11.64
CA ASP A 154 -25.66 8.43 -10.35
C ASP A 154 -27.09 9.02 -10.36
N GLY A 155 -27.47 9.75 -11.43
CA GLY A 155 -28.76 10.42 -11.58
C GLY A 155 -29.95 9.53 -11.95
N GLY A 156 -29.81 8.19 -11.91
CA GLY A 156 -30.93 7.26 -12.10
C GLY A 156 -31.66 7.38 -13.45
N GLY A 157 -30.94 7.71 -14.53
CA GLY A 157 -31.54 7.90 -15.86
C GLY A 157 -32.09 9.31 -16.12
N THR A 158 -31.82 10.28 -15.24
CA THR A 158 -32.10 11.70 -15.49
C THR A 158 -31.37 12.17 -16.75
N THR A 159 -32.10 12.78 -17.68
CA THR A 159 -31.53 13.43 -18.87
C THR A 159 -30.67 14.64 -18.47
N ARG A 160 -29.46 14.73 -19.02
CA ARG A 160 -28.51 15.79 -18.74
C ARG A 160 -28.12 16.52 -20.02
N GLU A 161 -28.10 17.85 -19.98
CA GLU A 161 -27.54 18.68 -21.05
C GLU A 161 -26.02 18.55 -21.09
N VAL A 162 -25.47 18.27 -22.26
CA VAL A 162 -24.04 18.13 -22.53
C VAL A 162 -23.69 18.72 -23.88
N GLU A 163 -22.39 18.91 -24.12
CA GLU A 163 -21.85 19.24 -25.43
C GLU A 163 -20.89 18.13 -25.85
N ILE A 164 -20.89 17.76 -27.13
CA ILE A 164 -19.94 16.78 -27.66
C ILE A 164 -19.15 17.35 -28.84
N SER A 165 -17.92 16.91 -28.99
CA SER A 165 -17.12 17.26 -30.16
C SER A 165 -17.52 16.47 -31.41
N ALA A 166 -17.01 16.88 -32.57
CA ALA A 166 -16.92 15.99 -33.72
C ALA A 166 -16.07 14.74 -33.38
N PRO A 167 -16.24 13.62 -34.12
CA PRO A 167 -15.47 12.40 -33.91
C PRO A 167 -13.97 12.63 -34.14
N GLY A 168 -13.16 12.25 -33.16
CA GLY A 168 -11.71 12.31 -33.17
C GLY A 168 -11.07 10.93 -33.09
N GLY A 169 -9.75 10.89 -33.23
CA GLY A 169 -8.98 9.65 -33.22
C GLY A 169 -9.01 8.90 -34.56
N ARG A 170 -8.27 7.78 -34.60
CA ARG A 170 -8.13 6.94 -35.79
C ARG A 170 -9.22 5.87 -35.78
N ALA A 171 -9.75 5.55 -36.96
CA ALA A 171 -10.55 4.35 -37.11
C ALA A 171 -9.70 3.11 -36.79
N LEU A 172 -10.28 2.19 -36.02
CA LEU A 172 -9.72 0.90 -35.65
C LEU A 172 -10.42 -0.21 -36.43
N GLY A 173 -9.75 -1.37 -36.49
CA GLY A 173 -10.19 -2.50 -37.31
C GLY A 173 -9.68 -2.37 -38.74
N SER A 174 -9.15 -3.45 -39.28
CA SER A 174 -8.36 -3.39 -40.51
C SER A 174 -9.20 -3.50 -41.79
N GLY A 175 -10.43 -4.02 -41.72
CA GLY A 175 -11.15 -4.50 -42.91
C GLY A 175 -10.27 -5.39 -43.80
N GLY A 176 -9.17 -5.93 -43.25
CA GLY A 176 -8.04 -6.45 -43.98
C GLY A 176 -8.11 -7.96 -44.07
N ARG A 177 -7.20 -8.56 -44.84
CA ARG A 177 -7.09 -10.02 -44.97
C ARG A 177 -6.58 -10.73 -43.71
N ARG A 178 -6.08 -9.99 -42.71
CA ARG A 178 -5.46 -10.57 -41.50
C ARG A 178 -6.42 -10.46 -40.32
N PRO A 179 -6.39 -11.41 -39.36
CA PRO A 179 -7.18 -11.31 -38.15
C PRO A 179 -6.78 -10.12 -37.29
N ASP A 180 -7.78 -9.46 -36.69
CA ASP A 180 -7.59 -8.50 -35.61
C ASP A 180 -7.84 -9.23 -34.27
N VAL A 181 -6.92 -9.10 -33.32
CA VAL A 181 -7.03 -9.66 -31.96
C VAL A 181 -7.11 -8.52 -30.96
N PHE A 182 -8.17 -8.48 -30.17
CA PHE A 182 -8.43 -7.41 -29.22
C PHE A 182 -8.30 -7.91 -27.78
N PHE A 183 -7.33 -7.41 -27.03
CA PHE A 183 -7.21 -7.61 -25.59
C PHE A 183 -7.90 -6.46 -24.87
N ALA A 184 -9.04 -6.75 -24.24
CA ALA A 184 -9.87 -5.76 -23.56
C ALA A 184 -9.92 -6.01 -22.05
N GLY A 185 -9.70 -4.97 -21.25
CA GLY A 185 -9.88 -5.00 -19.79
C GLY A 185 -11.02 -4.08 -19.33
N GLY A 186 -12.05 -4.63 -18.70
CA GLY A 186 -13.19 -3.86 -18.17
C GLY A 186 -13.89 -3.00 -19.24
N VAL A 187 -13.98 -1.68 -19.03
CA VAL A 187 -14.59 -0.74 -20.00
C VAL A 187 -13.77 -0.57 -21.29
N GLY A 188 -12.53 -1.06 -21.30
CA GLY A 188 -11.69 -1.09 -22.50
C GLY A 188 -12.25 -1.97 -23.64
N ILE A 189 -13.38 -2.63 -23.42
CA ILE A 189 -14.11 -3.39 -24.44
C ILE A 189 -14.80 -2.51 -25.49
N THR A 190 -15.01 -1.23 -25.20
CA THR A 190 -15.80 -0.32 -26.05
C THR A 190 -15.35 -0.22 -27.51
N PRO A 191 -14.04 -0.16 -27.87
CA PRO A 191 -13.65 -0.13 -29.27
C PRO A 191 -13.90 -1.48 -29.96
N ALA A 192 -13.68 -2.60 -29.26
CA ALA A 192 -13.98 -3.94 -29.79
C ALA A 192 -15.48 -4.11 -30.08
N ALA A 193 -16.35 -3.57 -29.22
CA ALA A 193 -17.79 -3.57 -29.44
C ALA A 193 -18.17 -2.75 -30.69
N ALA A 194 -17.61 -1.55 -30.87
CA ALA A 194 -17.85 -0.73 -32.05
C ALA A 194 -17.42 -1.45 -33.36
N ILE A 195 -16.28 -2.13 -33.33
CA ILE A 195 -15.79 -2.90 -34.48
C ILE A 195 -16.68 -4.12 -34.72
N ALA A 196 -17.07 -4.86 -33.69
CA ALA A 196 -17.92 -6.05 -33.81
C ALA A 196 -19.25 -5.75 -34.52
N ARG A 197 -19.89 -4.62 -34.20
CA ARG A 197 -21.14 -4.14 -34.83
C ARG A 197 -21.00 -3.84 -36.33
N THR A 198 -19.81 -3.47 -36.77
CA THR A 198 -19.54 -3.01 -38.15
C THR A 198 -18.58 -3.94 -38.89
N LEU A 199 -18.30 -5.12 -38.33
CA LEU A 199 -17.34 -6.06 -38.87
C LEU A 199 -17.80 -6.53 -40.27
N GLY A 200 -16.99 -6.25 -41.27
CA GLY A 200 -17.28 -6.65 -42.65
C GLY A 200 -17.23 -8.17 -42.82
N SER A 201 -18.00 -8.70 -43.77
CA SER A 201 -18.23 -10.15 -43.96
C SER A 201 -16.99 -11.03 -44.12
N LYS A 202 -15.86 -10.46 -44.55
CA LYS A 202 -14.57 -11.15 -44.74
C LYS A 202 -13.56 -10.86 -43.64
N ALA A 203 -13.88 -9.98 -42.70
CA ALA A 203 -12.98 -9.59 -41.63
C ALA A 203 -13.05 -10.61 -40.47
N THR A 204 -11.94 -10.74 -39.75
CA THR A 204 -11.85 -11.64 -38.59
C THR A 204 -11.48 -10.84 -37.36
N LEU A 205 -12.25 -11.01 -36.29
CA LEU A 205 -12.05 -10.35 -35.00
C LEU A 205 -12.14 -11.37 -33.86
N HIS A 206 -11.04 -11.51 -33.12
CA HIS A 206 -10.98 -12.33 -31.91
C HIS A 206 -10.82 -11.42 -30.68
N VAL A 207 -11.77 -11.46 -29.76
CA VAL A 207 -11.76 -10.63 -28.55
C VAL A 207 -11.40 -11.48 -27.33
N HIS A 208 -10.35 -11.09 -26.61
CA HIS A 208 -9.99 -11.63 -25.30
C HIS A 208 -10.35 -10.59 -24.24
N TYR A 209 -11.48 -10.83 -23.57
CA TYR A 209 -12.08 -9.89 -22.63
C TYR A 209 -11.81 -10.31 -21.19
N SER A 210 -11.17 -9.46 -20.40
CA SER A 210 -10.88 -9.71 -18.99
C SER A 210 -11.63 -8.75 -18.07
N VAL A 211 -12.25 -9.33 -17.05
CA VAL A 211 -13.05 -8.62 -16.04
C VAL A 211 -12.71 -9.13 -14.65
N GLY A 212 -13.06 -8.35 -13.62
CA GLY A 212 -12.89 -8.76 -12.22
C GLY A 212 -13.77 -9.97 -11.93
N ASN A 213 -15.08 -9.78 -12.05
CA ASN A 213 -16.10 -10.83 -12.00
C ASN A 213 -16.86 -10.92 -13.33
N ALA A 214 -17.51 -12.05 -13.62
CA ALA A 214 -18.33 -12.21 -14.82
C ALA A 214 -19.46 -11.16 -14.93
N GLU A 215 -20.04 -10.73 -13.81
CA GLU A 215 -21.05 -9.67 -13.71
C GLU A 215 -20.57 -8.27 -14.14
N ASP A 216 -19.25 -8.05 -14.20
CA ASP A 216 -18.64 -6.79 -14.65
C ASP A 216 -18.53 -6.72 -16.19
N ALA A 217 -18.88 -7.79 -16.91
CA ALA A 217 -18.74 -7.90 -18.36
C ALA A 217 -19.88 -7.19 -19.10
N ALA A 218 -19.53 -6.18 -19.90
CA ALA A 218 -20.46 -5.50 -20.80
C ALA A 218 -20.54 -6.20 -22.17
N PHE A 219 -21.68 -6.04 -22.85
CA PHE A 219 -21.92 -6.48 -24.24
C PHE A 219 -21.94 -8.00 -24.50
N LEU A 220 -21.97 -8.86 -23.48
CA LEU A 220 -22.01 -10.32 -23.69
C LEU A 220 -23.17 -10.79 -24.60
N PRO A 221 -24.43 -10.37 -24.39
CA PRO A 221 -25.54 -10.82 -25.24
C PRO A 221 -25.36 -10.41 -26.71
N GLU A 222 -24.81 -9.22 -26.94
CA GLU A 222 -24.53 -8.72 -28.28
C GLU A 222 -23.40 -9.51 -28.95
N PHE A 223 -22.37 -9.85 -28.20
CA PHE A 223 -21.28 -10.68 -28.72
C PHE A 223 -21.73 -12.12 -29.00
N ASP A 224 -22.62 -12.68 -28.18
CA ASP A 224 -23.19 -14.00 -28.46
C ASP A 224 -24.01 -14.01 -29.74
N ALA A 225 -24.88 -13.01 -29.93
CA ALA A 225 -25.59 -12.82 -31.19
C ALA A 225 -24.62 -12.68 -32.36
N ARG A 226 -23.59 -11.83 -32.22
CA ARG A 226 -22.61 -11.60 -33.28
C ARG A 226 -21.79 -12.85 -33.63
N ARG A 227 -21.47 -13.69 -32.64
CA ARG A 227 -20.79 -14.97 -32.83
C ARG A 227 -21.64 -15.94 -33.66
N GLY A 228 -22.96 -15.92 -33.46
CA GLY A 228 -23.90 -16.71 -34.26
C GLY A 228 -24.05 -16.21 -35.70
N GLU A 229 -23.98 -14.89 -35.91
CA GLU A 229 -24.17 -14.27 -37.23
C GLU A 229 -22.90 -14.22 -38.10
N HIS A 230 -21.72 -14.12 -37.48
CA HIS A 230 -20.50 -13.82 -38.19
C HIS A 230 -19.40 -14.85 -37.89
N PRO A 231 -19.04 -15.74 -38.85
CA PRO A 231 -18.07 -16.82 -38.60
C PRO A 231 -16.66 -16.33 -38.27
N GLY A 232 -16.31 -15.11 -38.72
CA GLY A 232 -15.05 -14.45 -38.38
C GLY A 232 -15.04 -13.76 -37.01
N PHE A 233 -16.11 -13.80 -36.22
CA PHE A 233 -16.15 -13.18 -34.90
C PHE A 233 -16.12 -14.23 -33.79
N SER A 234 -15.26 -14.02 -32.80
CA SER A 234 -15.28 -14.81 -31.57
C SER A 234 -14.86 -13.96 -30.38
N TYR A 235 -15.36 -14.30 -29.19
CA TYR A 235 -14.80 -13.75 -27.96
C TYR A 235 -14.57 -14.83 -26.89
N THR A 236 -13.59 -14.59 -26.04
CA THR A 236 -13.29 -15.36 -24.82
C THR A 236 -13.36 -14.41 -23.63
N LEU A 237 -14.20 -14.75 -22.65
CA LEU A 237 -14.27 -14.06 -21.37
C LEU A 237 -13.28 -14.70 -20.39
N ARG A 238 -12.58 -13.87 -19.61
CA ARG A 238 -11.76 -14.29 -18.48
C ARG A 238 -12.23 -13.56 -17.23
N GLU A 239 -12.65 -14.33 -16.24
CA GLU A 239 -12.97 -13.85 -14.90
C GLU A 239 -11.72 -13.92 -14.02
N THR A 240 -11.07 -12.77 -13.82
CA THR A 240 -9.76 -12.72 -13.14
C THR A 240 -9.83 -13.05 -11.65
N SER A 241 -10.99 -12.96 -11.01
CA SER A 241 -11.20 -13.39 -9.62
C SER A 241 -11.13 -14.91 -9.45
N LEU A 242 -11.47 -15.68 -10.50
CA LEU A 242 -11.46 -17.14 -10.50
C LEU A 242 -10.25 -17.72 -11.23
N GLU A 243 -9.94 -17.20 -12.41
CA GLU A 243 -8.92 -17.74 -13.31
C GLU A 243 -7.55 -17.04 -13.18
N GLY A 244 -7.48 -15.98 -12.37
CA GLY A 244 -6.31 -15.11 -12.26
C GLY A 244 -6.14 -14.15 -13.45
N PRO A 245 -5.17 -13.20 -13.34
CA PRO A 245 -4.87 -12.25 -14.41
C PRO A 245 -4.31 -12.96 -15.65
N LEU A 246 -4.39 -12.29 -16.81
CA LEU A 246 -3.70 -12.73 -18.03
C LEU A 246 -2.19 -12.86 -17.77
N ASP A 247 -1.61 -13.98 -18.18
CA ASP A 247 -0.18 -14.27 -18.06
C ASP A 247 0.51 -14.41 -19.42
N ASP A 248 1.84 -14.41 -19.39
CA ASP A 248 2.67 -14.50 -20.60
C ASP A 248 2.41 -15.81 -21.38
N SER A 249 2.06 -16.90 -20.69
CA SER A 249 1.83 -18.21 -21.29
C SER A 249 0.56 -18.23 -22.16
N THR A 250 -0.51 -17.64 -21.64
CA THR A 250 -1.80 -17.47 -22.30
C THR A 250 -1.66 -16.54 -23.49
N ILE A 251 -0.97 -15.41 -23.33
CA ILE A 251 -0.70 -14.46 -24.41
C ILE A 251 0.08 -15.13 -25.54
N ALA A 252 1.12 -15.89 -25.21
CA ALA A 252 1.90 -16.62 -26.21
C ALA A 252 1.07 -17.67 -26.96
N ALA A 253 0.15 -18.35 -26.27
CA ALA A 253 -0.77 -19.29 -26.92
C ALA A 253 -1.73 -18.58 -27.91
N ILE A 254 -2.27 -17.43 -27.53
CA ILE A 254 -3.14 -16.61 -28.40
C ILE A 254 -2.37 -16.15 -29.64
N VAL A 255 -1.13 -15.67 -29.46
CA VAL A 255 -0.28 -15.24 -30.58
C VAL A 255 0.00 -16.38 -31.54
N ARG A 256 0.29 -17.59 -31.04
CA ARG A 256 0.51 -18.78 -31.87
C ARG A 256 -0.75 -19.19 -32.65
N ALA A 257 -1.92 -19.07 -32.03
CA ALA A 257 -3.19 -19.39 -32.69
C ALA A 257 -3.58 -18.39 -33.79
N GLN A 258 -3.03 -17.18 -33.76
CA GLN A 258 -3.40 -16.08 -34.64
C GLN A 258 -2.18 -15.51 -35.39
N PRO A 259 -1.54 -16.31 -36.27
CA PRO A 259 -0.32 -15.89 -36.97
C PRO A 259 -0.58 -14.67 -37.86
N GLY A 260 0.32 -13.69 -37.78
CA GLY A 260 0.24 -12.47 -38.58
C GLY A 260 -0.83 -11.46 -38.15
N ALA A 261 -1.59 -11.74 -37.10
CA ALA A 261 -2.64 -10.85 -36.59
C ALA A 261 -2.09 -9.47 -36.17
N LYS A 262 -3.00 -8.49 -36.19
CA LYS A 262 -2.82 -7.20 -35.54
C LYS A 262 -3.41 -7.28 -34.14
N PHE A 263 -2.69 -6.78 -33.16
CA PHE A 263 -3.08 -6.84 -31.76
C PHE A 263 -3.46 -5.45 -31.28
N PHE A 264 -4.67 -5.33 -30.77
CA PHE A 264 -5.17 -4.12 -30.14
C PHE A 264 -5.28 -4.37 -28.64
N VAL A 265 -4.82 -3.42 -27.82
CA VAL A 265 -4.79 -3.55 -26.38
C VAL A 265 -5.44 -2.33 -25.74
N CYS A 266 -6.45 -2.57 -24.93
CA CYS A 266 -7.20 -1.52 -24.27
C CYS A 266 -7.64 -1.96 -22.86
N GLY A 267 -7.36 -1.15 -21.85
CA GLY A 267 -7.76 -1.44 -20.47
C GLY A 267 -7.00 -0.59 -19.45
N PRO A 268 -7.07 -0.96 -18.15
CA PRO A 268 -6.27 -0.33 -17.11
C PRO A 268 -4.76 -0.42 -17.39
N GLU A 269 -3.97 0.54 -16.89
CA GLU A 269 -2.53 0.64 -17.18
C GLU A 269 -1.77 -0.67 -16.90
N GLY A 270 -2.01 -1.32 -15.75
CA GLY A 270 -1.37 -2.59 -15.41
C GLY A 270 -1.75 -3.75 -16.33
N TYR A 271 -2.98 -3.76 -16.85
CA TYR A 271 -3.43 -4.73 -17.84
C TYR A 271 -2.70 -4.51 -19.17
N VAL A 272 -2.69 -3.26 -19.64
CA VAL A 272 -2.04 -2.88 -20.91
C VAL A 272 -0.56 -3.23 -20.88
N GLU A 273 0.15 -2.90 -19.80
CA GLU A 273 1.58 -3.19 -19.70
C GLU A 273 1.86 -4.71 -19.67
N THR A 274 1.01 -5.48 -19.00
CA THR A 274 1.12 -6.95 -18.97
C THR A 274 0.95 -7.54 -20.36
N VAL A 275 -0.10 -7.15 -21.08
CA VAL A 275 -0.36 -7.63 -22.44
C VAL A 275 0.73 -7.18 -23.40
N ARG A 276 1.14 -5.91 -23.36
CA ARG A 276 2.20 -5.37 -24.21
C ARG A 276 3.53 -6.11 -24.02
N ARG A 277 3.92 -6.37 -22.78
CA ARG A 277 5.12 -7.15 -22.45
C ARG A 277 4.99 -8.59 -22.94
N GLY A 278 3.84 -9.23 -22.72
CA GLY A 278 3.60 -10.61 -23.17
C GLY A 278 3.66 -10.73 -24.69
N LEU A 279 3.06 -9.80 -25.43
CA LEU A 279 3.12 -9.75 -26.90
C LEU A 279 4.56 -9.59 -27.40
N ALA A 280 5.34 -8.70 -26.78
CA ALA A 280 6.75 -8.51 -27.12
C ALA A 280 7.58 -9.79 -26.86
N ARG A 281 7.36 -10.45 -25.71
CA ARG A 281 8.02 -11.73 -25.37
C ARG A 281 7.62 -12.87 -26.31
N ALA A 282 6.40 -12.84 -26.83
CA ALA A 282 5.92 -13.77 -27.85
C ALA A 282 6.42 -13.44 -29.27
N GLY A 283 7.28 -12.44 -29.45
CA GLY A 283 7.88 -12.08 -30.73
C GLY A 283 6.97 -11.28 -31.66
N VAL A 284 5.92 -10.64 -31.15
CA VAL A 284 5.07 -9.76 -31.95
C VAL A 284 5.81 -8.45 -32.24
N GLU A 285 5.91 -8.09 -33.51
CA GLU A 285 6.55 -6.85 -33.94
C GLU A 285 5.81 -5.62 -33.40
N PRO A 286 6.51 -4.58 -32.92
CA PRO A 286 5.87 -3.37 -32.39
C PRO A 286 4.86 -2.72 -33.33
N ALA A 287 5.10 -2.76 -34.64
CA ALA A 287 4.20 -2.20 -35.65
C ALA A 287 2.84 -2.89 -35.75
N ARG A 288 2.71 -4.11 -35.19
CA ARG A 288 1.46 -4.88 -35.12
C ARG A 288 0.76 -4.76 -33.77
N ILE A 289 1.31 -4.00 -32.82
CA ILE A 289 0.74 -3.78 -31.50
C ILE A 289 0.20 -2.35 -31.44
N HIS A 290 -1.11 -2.22 -31.31
CA HIS A 290 -1.83 -0.96 -31.22
C HIS A 290 -2.40 -0.82 -29.81
N VAL A 291 -2.03 0.24 -29.10
CA VAL A 291 -2.46 0.46 -27.72
C VAL A 291 -3.33 1.70 -27.64
N GLU A 292 -4.52 1.56 -27.07
CA GLU A 292 -5.40 2.68 -26.77
C GLU A 292 -5.45 2.89 -25.24
N LEU A 293 -4.80 3.94 -24.75
CA LEU A 293 -4.72 4.26 -23.33
C LEU A 293 -5.87 5.19 -22.91
N PHE A 294 -6.96 4.62 -22.40
CA PHE A 294 -8.10 5.37 -21.84
C PHE A 294 -7.78 6.11 -20.53
N ALA A 295 -6.65 5.79 -19.90
CA ALA A 295 -6.19 6.42 -18.68
C ALA A 295 -4.84 7.08 -18.90
N MET A 296 -4.81 8.25 -19.54
CA MET A 296 -3.75 9.21 -19.20
C MET A 296 -4.09 9.77 -17.81
N ALA A 297 -3.74 9.03 -16.76
CA ALA A 297 -3.46 9.66 -15.47
C ALA A 297 -2.47 10.78 -15.78
N ALA A 298 -2.85 12.03 -15.51
CA ALA A 298 -2.11 13.22 -15.91
C ALA A 298 -0.61 12.97 -15.77
N ARG A 299 0.09 12.78 -16.89
CA ARG A 299 1.54 12.63 -16.88
C ARG A 299 2.02 13.99 -16.42
N LYS A 300 2.36 14.13 -15.13
CA LYS A 300 2.77 15.42 -14.56
C LYS A 300 3.98 15.89 -15.36
N ARG A 301 3.76 16.78 -16.33
CA ARG A 301 4.84 17.46 -17.06
C ARG A 301 5.70 18.10 -15.99
N LYS A 302 6.99 17.75 -15.96
CA LYS A 302 7.93 18.37 -15.04
C LYS A 302 8.08 19.84 -15.46
N VAL A 303 7.19 20.71 -14.98
CA VAL A 303 7.42 22.15 -14.97
C VAL A 303 8.76 22.36 -14.25
N LYS A 304 9.66 23.14 -14.86
CA LYS A 304 10.90 23.61 -14.22
C LYS A 304 10.51 24.56 -13.09
N SER A 305 10.01 24.01 -11.98
CA SER A 305 9.92 24.72 -10.70
C SER A 305 11.04 24.18 -9.84
N SER A 306 11.95 25.06 -9.39
CA SER A 306 12.95 24.95 -8.29
C SER A 306 13.44 23.55 -7.85
N ARG A 307 13.47 22.59 -8.77
CA ARG A 307 13.62 21.17 -8.47
C ARG A 307 15.05 20.82 -8.15
N SER A 308 16.03 21.65 -8.50
CA SER A 308 17.43 21.45 -8.14
C SER A 308 17.62 21.51 -6.63
N ALA A 309 17.07 22.51 -5.94
CA ALA A 309 17.18 22.62 -4.48
C ALA A 309 16.50 21.45 -3.75
N ALA A 310 15.31 21.02 -4.23
CA ALA A 310 14.61 19.86 -3.68
C ALA A 310 15.22 18.51 -4.11
N TRP A 311 15.89 18.44 -5.27
CA TRP A 311 16.66 17.26 -5.69
C TRP A 311 17.93 17.10 -4.86
N TYR A 312 18.66 18.17 -4.57
CA TYR A 312 19.84 18.09 -3.71
C TYR A 312 19.44 17.71 -2.27
N ALA A 313 18.37 18.30 -1.72
CA ALA A 313 17.83 17.91 -0.41
C ALA A 313 17.30 16.46 -0.39
N GLY A 314 16.59 16.05 -1.46
CA GLY A 314 16.06 14.69 -1.61
C GLY A 314 17.13 13.63 -1.90
N ALA A 315 18.19 13.99 -2.62
CA ALA A 315 19.33 13.12 -2.88
C ALA A 315 20.19 12.95 -1.63
N LEU A 316 20.37 14.00 -0.81
CA LEU A 316 20.99 13.90 0.52
C LEU A 316 20.17 12.99 1.46
N LEU A 317 18.84 13.10 1.44
CA LEU A 317 17.93 12.25 2.22
C LEU A 317 17.85 10.80 1.69
N ALA A 318 18.01 10.58 0.39
CA ALA A 318 18.00 9.26 -0.26
C ALA A 318 19.37 8.57 -0.28
N ALA A 319 20.48 9.32 -0.18
CA ALA A 319 21.83 8.79 -0.03
C ALA A 319 22.08 8.27 1.41
N LEU A 320 21.38 8.82 2.40
CA LEU A 320 21.46 8.40 3.81
C LEU A 320 21.14 6.90 4.03
N PRO A 321 20.06 6.32 3.46
CA PRO A 321 19.83 4.88 3.51
C PRO A 321 20.77 4.05 2.63
N LEU A 322 21.34 4.61 1.55
CA LEU A 322 22.37 3.92 0.77
C LEU A 322 23.70 3.81 1.54
N LEU A 323 24.05 4.82 2.34
CA LEU A 323 25.18 4.77 3.27
C LEU A 323 24.98 3.70 4.37
N LEU A 324 23.72 3.44 4.75
CA LEU A 324 23.31 2.40 5.71
C LEU A 324 23.20 0.99 5.11
N LEU A 325 23.28 0.86 3.78
CA LEU A 325 23.22 -0.40 3.02
C LEU A 325 24.59 -0.92 2.56
N GLN A 326 25.70 -0.24 2.94
CA GLN A 326 27.05 -0.64 2.53
C GLN A 326 27.69 -1.75 3.38
N THR A 327 27.00 -2.24 4.42
CA THR A 327 27.51 -3.35 5.26
C THR A 327 26.80 -4.68 4.95
N PRO A 328 27.50 -5.83 4.96
CA PRO A 328 26.99 -7.07 4.40
C PRO A 328 25.74 -7.57 5.15
N LEU A 329 24.71 -7.89 4.36
CA LEU A 329 23.34 -8.15 4.76
C LEU A 329 23.11 -9.63 5.14
N GLU A 330 24.04 -10.23 5.88
CA GLU A 330 24.06 -11.70 6.11
C GLU A 330 24.08 -12.15 7.57
N ALA A 331 23.90 -11.25 8.52
CA ALA A 331 23.60 -11.66 9.89
C ALA A 331 22.65 -10.65 10.52
N GLN A 332 21.50 -11.12 11.03
CA GLN A 332 20.87 -10.72 12.30
C GLN A 332 19.34 -10.71 12.25
N ARG A 333 18.74 -11.32 13.27
CA ARG A 333 17.30 -11.63 13.44
C ARG A 333 16.74 -10.97 14.73
N PRO A 334 15.41 -10.80 14.89
CA PRO A 334 14.77 -9.89 15.87
C PRO A 334 14.37 -10.53 17.22
N HIS A 335 14.13 -9.70 18.25
CA HIS A 335 13.78 -10.08 19.64
C HIS A 335 12.28 -10.21 19.95
N GLY A 336 11.92 -11.12 20.86
CA GLY A 336 10.57 -11.31 21.41
C GLY A 336 10.30 -10.67 22.79
N HIS A 337 9.03 -10.69 23.20
CA HIS A 337 8.53 -10.14 24.47
C HIS A 337 9.21 -10.80 25.69
N PRO A 338 9.36 -10.07 26.83
CA PRO A 338 10.01 -10.61 28.02
C PRO A 338 9.23 -11.80 28.62
N ASN A 339 9.94 -12.90 28.88
CA ASN A 339 9.42 -14.06 29.59
C ASN A 339 9.44 -13.81 31.11
N VAL A 340 8.42 -14.29 31.81
CA VAL A 340 8.21 -14.09 33.27
C VAL A 340 8.89 -15.15 34.15
N GLY A 341 9.88 -15.89 33.64
CA GLY A 341 10.57 -16.93 34.41
C GLY A 341 12.05 -17.01 34.09
N HIS A 342 12.89 -16.96 35.13
CA HIS A 342 14.35 -17.01 35.03
C HIS A 342 14.93 -18.44 34.98
N GLU A 343 14.14 -19.46 35.30
CA GLU A 343 14.63 -20.78 35.73
C GLU A 343 15.17 -21.67 34.59
N GLN A 344 14.84 -21.39 33.32
CA GLN A 344 15.20 -22.28 32.18
C GLN A 344 15.78 -21.54 30.96
N LEU A 345 16.36 -20.35 31.15
CA LEU A 345 16.91 -19.56 30.04
C LEU A 345 18.31 -20.05 29.64
N LYS A 346 18.41 -20.76 28.50
CA LYS A 346 19.69 -20.90 27.76
C LYS A 346 20.13 -19.51 27.27
N CYS A 347 21.42 -19.26 27.03
CA CYS A 347 21.90 -17.96 26.50
C CYS A 347 21.16 -17.52 25.21
N VAL A 348 20.65 -18.48 24.44
CA VAL A 348 19.85 -18.27 23.21
C VAL A 348 18.35 -18.05 23.49
N ALA A 349 17.85 -18.36 24.68
CA ALA A 349 16.42 -18.33 25.02
C ALA A 349 15.88 -16.92 25.36
N CYS A 350 16.75 -15.93 25.61
CA CYS A 350 16.36 -14.52 25.63
C CYS A 350 16.07 -13.96 24.21
N HIS A 351 16.37 -14.73 23.18
CA HIS A 351 16.02 -14.44 21.78
C HIS A 351 14.96 -15.43 21.27
N ALA A 352 13.84 -15.56 21.98
CA ALA A 352 12.70 -16.30 21.44
C ALA A 352 12.10 -15.56 20.24
N ASP A 353 11.94 -16.28 19.12
CA ASP A 353 11.36 -15.76 17.88
C ASP A 353 10.00 -15.10 18.15
N THR A 354 9.82 -13.88 17.69
CA THR A 354 8.46 -13.41 17.42
C THR A 354 7.99 -14.03 16.11
N GLY A 355 6.73 -14.45 16.02
CA GLY A 355 6.12 -14.81 14.73
C GLY A 355 5.97 -13.65 13.74
N ALA A 356 6.57 -12.47 14.01
CA ALA A 356 6.45 -11.28 13.19
C ALA A 356 7.56 -11.22 12.12
N SER A 357 7.15 -11.00 10.87
CA SER A 357 8.04 -10.80 9.73
C SER A 357 8.87 -9.51 9.86
N THR A 358 10.02 -9.47 9.19
CA THR A 358 10.91 -8.29 9.09
C THR A 358 10.15 -7.02 8.68
N ARG A 359 9.16 -7.17 7.80
CA ARG A 359 8.29 -6.08 7.35
C ARG A 359 7.47 -5.48 8.50
N GLN A 360 6.93 -6.33 9.39
CA GLN A 360 6.15 -5.89 10.54
C GLN A 360 7.02 -5.17 11.58
N VAL A 361 8.26 -5.60 11.80
CA VAL A 361 9.21 -4.95 12.71
C VAL A 361 9.63 -3.56 12.20
N LEU A 362 9.90 -3.44 10.89
CA LEU A 362 10.20 -2.16 10.24
C LEU A 362 9.02 -1.19 10.31
N GLN A 363 7.80 -1.67 10.05
CA GLN A 363 6.59 -0.88 10.20
C GLN A 363 6.38 -0.41 11.64
N ALA A 364 6.69 -1.25 12.63
CA ALA A 364 6.59 -0.90 14.04
C ALA A 364 7.61 0.20 14.45
N LYS A 365 8.83 0.18 13.90
CA LYS A 365 9.83 1.25 14.09
C LYS A 365 9.37 2.59 13.51
N VAL A 366 8.85 2.58 12.27
CA VAL A 366 8.34 3.81 11.62
C VAL A 366 7.18 4.40 12.41
N LYS A 367 6.25 3.56 12.86
CA LYS A 367 5.11 4.01 13.69
C LYS A 367 5.57 4.59 15.03
N TYR A 368 6.59 4.01 15.68
CA TYR A 368 7.16 4.57 16.91
C TYR A 368 7.84 5.93 16.69
N ALA A 369 8.64 6.07 15.63
CA ALA A 369 9.32 7.32 15.30
C ALA A 369 8.34 8.47 14.95
N LEU A 370 7.17 8.13 14.41
CA LEU A 370 6.09 9.08 14.13
C LEU A 370 5.17 9.32 15.33
N GLY A 371 5.47 8.76 16.51
CA GLY A 371 4.64 8.88 17.73
C GLY A 371 3.32 8.10 17.68
N LEU A 372 3.08 7.31 16.64
CA LEU A 372 1.87 6.50 16.43
C LEU A 372 1.91 5.16 17.18
N ARG A 373 3.00 4.90 17.92
CA ARG A 373 3.17 3.74 18.79
C ARG A 373 3.92 4.19 20.05
N GLN A 374 3.51 3.66 21.20
CA GLN A 374 4.11 3.96 22.51
C GLN A 374 5.44 3.21 22.75
N THR A 375 5.65 2.08 22.07
CA THR A 375 6.83 1.23 22.25
C THR A 375 7.61 1.05 20.95
N GLY A 376 8.94 1.07 21.04
CA GLY A 376 9.84 0.84 19.91
C GLY A 376 9.82 -0.60 19.41
N ALA A 377 10.42 -0.84 18.26
CA ALA A 377 10.75 -2.19 17.79
C ALA A 377 12.26 -2.24 17.48
N VAL A 378 12.91 -3.34 17.80
CA VAL A 378 14.36 -3.50 17.63
C VAL A 378 14.60 -4.49 16.50
N LEU A 379 15.46 -4.11 15.55
CA LEU A 379 15.86 -4.96 14.42
C LEU A 379 17.30 -5.40 14.71
N GLY A 380 17.53 -6.72 14.74
CA GLY A 380 18.82 -7.34 15.05
C GLY A 380 18.93 -7.90 16.47
N THR A 381 20.01 -8.65 16.74
CA THR A 381 20.35 -9.17 18.07
C THR A 381 21.19 -8.15 18.82
N GLN A 382 20.75 -7.74 19.99
CA GLN A 382 21.56 -6.92 20.89
C GLN A 382 22.46 -7.87 21.69
N PRO A 383 23.77 -7.60 21.82
CA PRO A 383 24.61 -8.40 22.72
C PRO A 383 24.01 -8.33 24.12
N VAL A 384 23.85 -9.48 24.76
CA VAL A 384 23.46 -9.55 26.17
C VAL A 384 24.65 -9.04 26.97
N THR A 385 24.59 -7.75 27.32
CA THR A 385 25.59 -7.11 28.17
C THR A 385 25.12 -7.13 29.61
N SER A 386 26.05 -7.01 30.54
CA SER A 386 25.75 -6.73 31.95
C SER A 386 24.74 -5.59 32.15
N ALA A 387 24.81 -4.55 31.31
CA ALA A 387 23.86 -3.44 31.35
C ALA A 387 22.43 -3.84 30.95
N THR A 388 22.29 -4.79 30.01
CA THR A 388 21.00 -5.36 29.60
C THR A 388 20.33 -6.10 30.75
N CYS A 389 21.10 -6.83 31.55
CA CYS A 389 20.63 -7.54 32.74
C CYS A 389 20.18 -6.55 33.83
N VAL A 390 21.01 -5.54 34.11
CA VAL A 390 20.75 -4.50 35.12
C VAL A 390 19.52 -3.64 34.75
N GLN A 391 19.23 -3.44 33.46
CA GLN A 391 18.01 -2.73 33.02
C GLN A 391 16.71 -3.48 33.34
N CYS A 392 16.73 -4.81 33.43
CA CYS A 392 15.54 -5.56 33.83
C CYS A 392 15.19 -5.33 35.31
N HIS A 393 16.21 -5.13 36.14
CA HIS A 393 16.06 -4.70 37.54
C HIS A 393 15.52 -3.27 37.68
N ALA A 394 15.47 -2.47 36.60
CA ALA A 394 14.79 -1.18 36.59
C ALA A 394 13.26 -1.30 36.62
N ASN A 395 12.73 -2.53 36.65
CA ASN A 395 11.33 -2.81 36.87
C ASN A 395 10.85 -2.17 38.19
N PRO A 396 9.73 -1.41 38.18
CA PRO A 396 9.14 -0.85 39.39
C PRO A 396 8.84 -1.87 40.50
N ASP A 397 8.71 -3.15 40.16
CA ASP A 397 8.39 -4.24 41.09
C ASP A 397 9.66 -4.92 41.68
N ASP A 398 10.86 -4.46 41.32
CA ASP A 398 12.13 -4.99 41.81
C ASP A 398 12.58 -4.32 43.13
N ARG A 399 12.90 -5.12 44.15
CA ARG A 399 13.39 -4.62 45.45
C ARG A 399 14.88 -4.30 45.47
N HIS A 400 15.62 -4.74 44.46
CA HIS A 400 17.01 -4.36 44.21
C HIS A 400 17.06 -3.53 42.91
N PRO A 401 16.55 -2.29 42.95
CA PRO A 401 16.60 -1.45 41.76
C PRO A 401 18.06 -1.21 41.39
N PRO A 402 18.37 -0.92 40.11
CA PRO A 402 19.72 -0.90 39.57
C PRO A 402 20.65 0.04 40.33
N GLN A 403 20.07 1.12 40.87
CA GLN A 403 20.78 2.12 41.66
C GLN A 403 21.38 1.51 42.93
N ARG A 404 20.68 0.58 43.60
CA ARG A 404 21.18 -0.10 44.82
C ARG A 404 22.35 -1.03 44.50
N PHE A 405 22.26 -1.77 43.40
CA PHE A 405 23.39 -2.57 42.92
C PHE A 405 24.59 -1.69 42.54
N LEU A 406 24.35 -0.51 41.99
CA LEU A 406 25.39 0.41 41.53
C LEU A 406 25.83 1.47 42.57
N GLU A 407 25.37 1.37 43.82
CA GLU A 407 25.71 2.33 44.88
C GLU A 407 27.24 2.45 45.05
N PRO A 408 27.79 3.69 45.05
CA PRO A 408 29.25 3.88 45.11
C PRO A 408 29.92 3.26 46.33
N ARG A 409 29.23 3.21 47.48
CA ARG A 409 29.76 2.61 48.72
C ARG A 409 30.08 1.11 48.61
N PHE A 410 29.45 0.40 47.67
CA PHE A 410 29.69 -1.02 47.43
C PHE A 410 30.57 -1.27 46.20
N ALA A 411 31.27 -0.25 45.69
CA ALA A 411 32.08 -0.37 44.47
C ALA A 411 33.20 -1.42 44.60
N GLN A 412 33.84 -1.53 45.76
CA GLN A 412 34.88 -2.53 46.01
C GLN A 412 34.29 -3.95 46.05
N ALA A 413 33.23 -4.15 46.83
CA ALA A 413 32.50 -5.43 46.90
C ALA A 413 32.01 -5.91 45.52
N ARG A 414 31.58 -4.97 44.66
CA ARG A 414 31.22 -5.25 43.27
C ARG A 414 32.38 -5.72 42.40
N GLN A 415 33.57 -5.16 42.60
CA GLN A 415 34.76 -5.57 41.85
C GLN A 415 35.21 -6.98 42.26
N GLU A 416 35.07 -7.32 43.54
CA GLU A 416 35.44 -8.62 44.10
C GLU A 416 34.46 -9.74 43.70
N THR A 417 33.16 -9.48 43.81
CA THR A 417 32.11 -10.50 43.54
C THR A 417 31.66 -10.55 42.08
N GLY A 418 31.89 -9.48 41.32
CA GLY A 418 31.40 -9.36 39.94
C GLY A 418 29.87 -9.37 39.83
N ALA A 419 29.14 -8.98 40.88
CA ALA A 419 27.68 -9.01 40.95
C ALA A 419 26.93 -8.43 39.74
N GLN A 420 27.50 -7.38 39.17
CA GLN A 420 26.98 -6.65 38.03
C GLN A 420 27.22 -7.39 36.70
N LEU A 421 27.96 -8.49 36.70
CA LEU A 421 28.36 -9.23 35.51
C LEU A 421 27.45 -10.43 35.28
N CYS A 422 26.97 -10.57 34.04
CA CYS A 422 26.09 -11.67 33.62
C CYS A 422 26.67 -13.06 33.95
N VAL A 423 27.98 -13.24 33.80
CA VAL A 423 28.67 -14.52 34.05
C VAL A 423 28.72 -14.91 35.53
N SER A 424 28.75 -13.94 36.44
CA SER A 424 28.76 -14.22 37.89
C SER A 424 27.41 -14.77 38.31
N CYS A 425 26.32 -14.16 37.86
CA CYS A 425 24.97 -14.68 38.10
C CYS A 425 24.78 -16.08 37.49
N HIS A 426 25.21 -16.32 36.24
CA HIS A 426 25.04 -17.65 35.63
C HIS A 426 25.90 -18.75 36.25
N ARG A 427 27.03 -18.43 36.90
CA ARG A 427 27.84 -19.41 37.63
C ARG A 427 27.19 -19.85 38.95
N GLU A 428 26.38 -18.99 39.55
CA GLU A 428 25.73 -19.20 40.85
C GLU A 428 24.31 -19.78 40.74
N HIS A 429 23.73 -19.82 39.53
CA HIS A 429 22.36 -20.29 39.29
C HIS A 429 22.35 -21.58 38.45
N GLN A 430 22.01 -22.73 39.05
CA GLN A 430 21.67 -23.97 38.33
C GLN A 430 20.20 -24.34 38.55
N ALA A 431 19.39 -24.25 37.49
CA ALA A 431 18.02 -24.77 37.29
C ALA A 431 16.97 -24.66 38.43
N THR A 432 17.29 -23.94 39.51
CA THR A 432 16.49 -23.72 40.71
C THR A 432 16.87 -22.34 41.26
N CYS A 433 15.96 -21.69 42.00
CA CYS A 433 16.31 -20.48 42.75
C CYS A 433 17.52 -20.77 43.64
N VAL A 434 18.45 -19.81 43.73
CA VAL A 434 19.80 -19.90 44.32
C VAL A 434 19.90 -20.99 45.40
N SER A 435 20.52 -22.14 45.10
CA SER A 435 21.08 -23.00 46.14
C SER A 435 22.46 -22.44 46.49
N LEU A 436 22.65 -21.90 47.69
CA LEU A 436 23.96 -21.45 48.17
C LEU A 436 24.72 -22.66 48.73
N PRO A 437 25.88 -23.08 48.17
CA PRO A 437 26.85 -23.85 48.93
C PRO A 437 27.63 -22.95 49.90
N ALA A 438 27.63 -21.62 49.68
CA ALA A 438 28.13 -20.64 50.63
C ALA A 438 27.52 -19.26 50.35
N ALA A 439 26.85 -18.66 51.32
CA ALA A 439 26.25 -17.32 51.28
C ALA A 439 27.31 -16.19 51.22
N ASN A 440 28.23 -16.24 50.27
CA ASN A 440 29.38 -15.34 50.16
C ASN A 440 29.02 -13.96 49.57
N TYR A 441 27.81 -13.78 49.05
CA TYR A 441 27.41 -12.53 48.45
C TYR A 441 26.96 -11.48 49.48
N CYS A 442 26.23 -11.92 50.51
CA CYS A 442 25.73 -11.05 51.57
C CYS A 442 26.88 -10.42 52.35
N VAL A 443 27.91 -11.20 52.70
CA VAL A 443 29.08 -10.72 53.44
C VAL A 443 29.78 -9.56 52.72
N SER A 444 29.97 -9.65 51.41
CA SER A 444 30.71 -8.64 50.65
C SER A 444 30.06 -7.26 50.72
N CYS A 445 28.72 -7.18 50.83
CA CYS A 445 28.01 -5.91 50.91
C CYS A 445 27.56 -5.55 52.34
N HIS A 446 27.41 -6.54 53.23
CA HIS A 446 26.76 -6.35 54.54
C HIS A 446 27.62 -6.67 55.76
N GLN A 447 28.88 -7.09 55.60
CA GLN A 447 29.79 -7.36 56.73
C GLN A 447 29.93 -6.20 57.72
N ASP A 448 29.78 -4.95 57.27
CA ASP A 448 29.89 -3.77 58.12
C ASP A 448 28.53 -3.19 58.53
N THR A 449 27.43 -3.93 58.35
CA THR A 449 26.07 -3.44 58.63
C THR A 449 25.87 -3.24 60.12
N GLN A 450 25.53 -2.00 60.52
CA GLN A 450 25.13 -1.66 61.88
C GLN A 450 23.64 -1.33 61.92
N VAL A 451 22.88 -2.11 62.69
CA VAL A 451 21.45 -1.88 62.92
C VAL A 451 21.29 -1.09 64.23
N LYS A 452 20.77 0.14 64.13
CA LYS A 452 20.69 1.08 65.27
C LYS A 452 19.77 0.62 66.41
N ASP A 453 18.70 -0.11 66.09
CA ASP A 453 17.71 -0.63 67.05
C ASP A 453 17.47 -2.11 66.77
N ASP A 454 18.48 -2.92 67.10
CA ASP A 454 18.51 -4.33 66.77
C ASP A 454 17.79 -5.17 67.83
N ARG A 455 16.49 -5.39 67.60
CA ARG A 455 15.59 -6.10 68.52
C ARG A 455 15.47 -7.59 68.24
N ILE A 456 16.34 -8.15 67.38
CA ILE A 456 16.34 -9.59 67.08
C ILE A 456 17.29 -10.36 67.99
N ALA A 457 17.01 -11.66 68.18
CA ALA A 457 17.83 -12.56 68.98
C ALA A 457 18.24 -13.82 68.16
N PRO A 458 19.54 -14.08 67.94
CA PRO A 458 20.69 -13.20 68.20
C PRO A 458 20.66 -11.93 67.33
N THR A 459 21.39 -10.88 67.74
CA THR A 459 21.46 -9.61 66.99
C THR A 459 22.17 -9.81 65.65
N HIS A 460 21.94 -8.92 64.68
CA HIS A 460 22.67 -8.88 63.42
C HIS A 460 24.18 -8.75 63.65
N ALA A 461 24.60 -7.96 64.64
CA ALA A 461 26.02 -7.84 64.99
C ALA A 461 26.63 -9.18 65.40
N THR A 462 25.91 -9.99 66.19
CA THR A 462 26.33 -11.35 66.57
C THR A 462 26.33 -12.29 65.37
N LEU A 463 25.28 -12.27 64.54
CA LEU A 463 25.20 -13.12 63.35
C LEU A 463 26.32 -12.85 62.35
N ILE A 464 26.67 -11.57 62.15
CA ILE A 464 27.76 -11.13 61.28
C ILE A 464 29.12 -11.56 61.86
N ALA A 465 29.34 -11.35 63.16
CA ALA A 465 30.59 -11.76 63.83
C ALA A 465 30.82 -13.27 63.75
N ASP A 466 29.74 -14.05 63.91
CA ASP A 466 29.75 -15.51 63.82
C ASP A 466 29.78 -16.02 62.36
N LYS A 467 29.75 -15.11 61.38
CA LYS A 467 29.70 -15.40 59.93
C LYS A 467 28.52 -16.27 59.50
N ARG A 468 27.39 -16.16 60.20
CA ARG A 468 26.15 -16.93 59.98
C ARG A 468 25.29 -16.37 58.86
N TRP A 469 25.88 -16.19 57.69
CA TRP A 469 25.28 -15.54 56.52
C TRP A 469 24.08 -16.31 55.94
N GLU A 470 24.02 -17.62 56.17
CA GLU A 470 22.91 -18.50 55.79
C GLU A 470 21.60 -18.14 56.52
N THR A 471 21.67 -17.42 57.63
CA THR A 471 20.50 -17.06 58.44
C THR A 471 19.70 -15.89 57.88
N CYS A 472 20.28 -15.09 56.98
CA CYS A 472 19.63 -13.89 56.45
C CYS A 472 18.31 -14.21 55.73
N LEU A 473 18.27 -15.31 54.96
CA LEU A 473 17.06 -15.76 54.26
C LEU A 473 16.00 -16.33 55.19
N GLN A 474 16.35 -16.75 56.41
CA GLN A 474 15.36 -17.22 57.39
C GLN A 474 14.49 -16.04 57.85
N CYS A 475 15.09 -14.86 58.04
CA CYS A 475 14.35 -13.70 58.50
C CYS A 475 13.83 -12.80 57.37
N HIS A 476 14.45 -12.83 56.19
CA HIS A 476 14.15 -11.91 55.09
C HIS A 476 13.87 -12.62 53.77
N ASP A 477 12.80 -12.20 53.09
CA ASP A 477 12.51 -12.61 51.71
C ASP A 477 13.08 -11.59 50.72
N TYR A 478 14.23 -11.93 50.15
CA TYR A 478 14.89 -11.12 49.13
C TYR A 478 14.55 -11.53 47.68
N HIS A 479 13.83 -12.64 47.47
CA HIS A 479 13.66 -13.26 46.16
C HIS A 479 12.19 -13.37 45.69
N GLY A 480 11.22 -13.43 46.61
CA GLY A 480 9.83 -13.74 46.29
C GLY A 480 8.83 -12.59 46.45
N ASN A 481 9.25 -11.43 46.96
CA ASN A 481 8.39 -10.26 47.21
C ASN A 481 7.14 -10.56 48.07
N HIS A 482 7.20 -11.57 48.93
CA HIS A 482 6.08 -11.92 49.79
C HIS A 482 5.86 -10.85 50.86
N ARG A 483 4.61 -10.71 51.31
CA ARG A 483 4.27 -9.93 52.51
C ARG A 483 4.76 -10.69 53.74
N TRP A 484 6.01 -10.44 54.12
CA TRP A 484 6.68 -11.14 55.21
C TRP A 484 7.02 -10.22 56.37
N ILE A 485 6.60 -10.60 57.58
CA ILE A 485 7.02 -9.94 58.81
C ILE A 485 8.14 -10.79 59.41
N ALA A 486 9.35 -10.24 59.44
CA ALA A 486 10.52 -10.95 59.94
C ALA A 486 10.33 -11.36 61.41
N PRO A 487 10.65 -12.61 61.78
CA PRO A 487 10.59 -13.07 63.16
C PRO A 487 11.64 -12.32 64.01
N LYS A 488 11.30 -12.06 65.28
CA LYS A 488 12.22 -11.40 66.23
C LYS A 488 13.25 -12.35 66.83
N ARG A 489 13.04 -13.66 66.74
CA ARG A 489 14.00 -14.66 67.20
C ARG A 489 14.29 -15.61 66.07
N LEU A 490 15.56 -15.93 65.85
CA LEU A 490 15.96 -16.82 64.77
C LEU A 490 15.33 -18.22 64.90
N VAL A 491 15.05 -18.66 66.13
CA VAL A 491 14.37 -19.94 66.41
C VAL A 491 12.93 -20.00 65.89
N ASP A 492 12.29 -18.84 65.67
CA ASP A 492 10.93 -18.75 65.12
C ASP A 492 10.94 -18.62 63.59
N ALA A 493 12.13 -18.61 62.98
CA ALA A 493 12.28 -18.47 61.55
C ALA A 493 12.14 -19.82 60.81
N PRO A 494 11.75 -19.80 59.52
CA PRO A 494 11.79 -20.98 58.65
C PRO A 494 13.13 -21.71 58.74
N SER A 495 13.10 -23.04 58.82
CA SER A 495 14.33 -23.84 58.85
C SER A 495 15.07 -23.74 57.53
N VAL A 496 16.39 -23.96 57.56
CA VAL A 496 17.24 -23.97 56.37
C VAL A 496 16.75 -25.02 55.36
N GLU A 497 16.31 -26.19 55.81
CA GLU A 497 15.80 -27.24 54.94
C GLU A 497 14.50 -26.83 54.22
N LEU A 498 13.64 -26.04 54.88
CA LEU A 498 12.42 -25.52 54.26
C LEU A 498 12.76 -24.46 53.20
N LEU A 499 13.75 -23.61 53.47
CA LEU A 499 14.27 -22.65 52.51
C LEU A 499 14.91 -23.33 51.31
N GLU A 500 15.72 -24.37 51.52
CA GLU A 500 16.31 -25.13 50.42
C GLU A 500 15.25 -25.79 49.52
N LYS A 501 14.17 -26.31 50.11
CA LYS A 501 13.04 -26.86 49.34
C LYS A 501 12.33 -25.78 48.54
N TYR A 502 12.10 -24.61 49.13
CA TYR A 502 11.51 -23.46 48.44
C TYR A 502 12.39 -22.99 47.27
N LEU A 503 13.69 -22.85 47.50
CA LEU A 503 14.66 -22.46 46.48
C LEU A 503 14.72 -23.49 45.34
N LYS A 504 14.47 -24.78 45.63
CA LYS A 504 14.30 -25.85 44.64
C LYS A 504 12.91 -25.91 43.96
N GLY A 505 12.12 -24.84 44.03
CA GLY A 505 10.80 -24.74 43.39
C GLY A 505 9.63 -25.24 44.25
N GLY A 506 9.85 -25.49 45.54
CA GLY A 506 8.82 -25.83 46.51
C GLY A 506 7.96 -24.62 46.93
N PRO A 507 6.94 -24.84 47.77
CA PRO A 507 6.08 -23.76 48.26
C PRO A 507 6.84 -22.75 49.12
N SER A 508 6.47 -21.46 49.00
CA SER A 508 7.10 -20.36 49.73
C SER A 508 6.86 -20.44 51.25
N PRO A 509 7.93 -20.33 52.07
CA PRO A 509 7.80 -20.25 53.52
C PRO A 509 7.38 -18.86 53.99
N TYR A 510 7.38 -17.88 53.08
CA TYR A 510 7.10 -16.47 53.38
C TYR A 510 5.63 -16.10 53.20
N GLY A 511 4.76 -17.09 52.96
CA GLY A 511 3.34 -16.92 52.65
C GLY A 511 3.07 -16.86 51.13
N SER A 512 1.80 -16.71 50.74
CA SER A 512 1.37 -16.72 49.34
C SER A 512 1.10 -15.34 48.75
N THR A 513 0.99 -14.31 49.60
CA THR A 513 0.65 -12.95 49.18
C THR A 513 1.91 -12.20 48.73
N ILE A 514 2.03 -11.95 47.44
CA ILE A 514 3.11 -11.15 46.85
C ILE A 514 2.67 -9.68 46.80
N VAL A 515 3.50 -8.77 47.30
CA VAL A 515 3.24 -7.32 47.29
C VAL A 515 4.23 -6.63 46.36
N LYS A 516 3.69 -5.95 45.35
CA LYS A 516 4.48 -5.16 44.39
C LYS A 516 5.11 -3.97 45.09
N ALA A 517 6.40 -3.77 44.89
CA ALA A 517 7.21 -2.76 45.58
C ALA A 517 6.92 -1.33 45.08
N LYS A 518 5.69 -0.83 45.27
CA LYS A 518 5.32 0.59 45.15
C LYS A 518 3.96 0.96 45.74
N GLN A 519 3.34 0.07 46.51
CA GLN A 519 2.16 0.39 47.33
C GLN A 519 2.51 0.22 48.80
N GLU A 520 3.37 1.09 49.31
CA GLU A 520 3.43 1.66 50.67
C GLU A 520 4.72 2.48 50.84
#